data_AF-A0A7S2F887-F1
#
_entry.id   AF-A0A7S2F887-F1
#
_cell.length_a   1.000
_cell.length_b   1.000
_cell.length_c   1.000
_cell.angle_alpha   90.00
_cell.angle_beta   90.00
_cell.angle_gamma   90.00
#
_symmetry.space_group_name_H-M   'P 1'
#
loop_
_entity.id
_entity.type
_entity.pdbx_description
1 polymer ?
#
loop_
_entity_poly.entity_id
_entity_poly.type
_entity_poly.pdbx_seq_one_letter_code
_entity_poly.pdbx_strand_id
1 'polypeptide(L)'
;SDYNIQKESTLHLVLRLRGGHCQVPCGIFDDPKLVADLKEACATITKAIAQVNELWASEMNAQKFNQATRWINTKEEHASKIISLVSEYCLCQRVKPISDPKSPFKAEGDYIDALKAHHAVMAAAVKTKQSTDPAHAGNLAHAIEDCCKMYLPA
;
A
#
# COMPACT_ATOMS: atom_id res chain seq x y z
N SER A 1 35.46 20.95 -7.42
CA SER A 1 34.28 20.45 -8.14
C SER A 1 33.70 21.60 -8.94
N ASP A 2 33.97 21.61 -10.25
CA ASP A 2 33.62 22.68 -11.19
C ASP A 2 32.21 22.46 -11.75
N TYR A 3 31.20 23.05 -11.11
CA TYR A 3 29.85 23.09 -11.69
C TYR A 3 29.69 24.41 -12.46
N ASN A 4 29.68 24.33 -13.80
CA ASN A 4 29.54 25.46 -14.73
C ASN A 4 28.09 25.98 -14.79
N ILE A 5 27.55 26.42 -13.65
CA ILE A 5 26.22 27.03 -13.57
C ILE A 5 26.33 28.47 -14.10
N GLN A 6 25.69 28.72 -15.23
CA GLN A 6 25.70 30.02 -15.89
C GLN A 6 24.45 30.83 -15.54
N LYS A 7 24.54 32.15 -15.69
CA LYS A 7 23.36 33.03 -15.64
C LYS A 7 22.32 32.49 -16.63
N GLU A 8 21.07 32.34 -16.17
CA GLU A 8 19.94 31.73 -16.91
C GLU A 8 19.89 30.19 -16.97
N SER A 9 20.75 29.48 -16.24
CA SER A 9 20.58 28.04 -16.05
C SER A 9 19.30 27.75 -15.26
N THR A 10 18.42 26.91 -15.80
CA THR A 10 17.20 26.47 -15.10
C THR A 10 17.51 25.23 -14.24
N LEU A 11 17.37 25.36 -12.92
CA LEU A 11 17.53 24.26 -11.99
C LEU A 11 16.17 23.59 -11.74
N HIS A 12 16.01 22.36 -12.21
CA HIS A 12 14.84 21.54 -11.89
C HIS A 12 14.98 20.89 -10.51
N LEU A 13 14.36 21.49 -9.50
CA LEU A 13 14.24 20.89 -8.17
C LEU A 13 13.05 19.94 -8.14
N VAL A 14 13.31 18.64 -7.99
CA VAL A 14 12.26 17.62 -7.83
C VAL A 14 12.26 17.15 -6.38
N LEU A 15 11.27 17.60 -5.61
CA LEU A 15 11.02 17.08 -4.26
C LEU A 15 10.22 15.77 -4.38
N ARG A 16 10.85 14.66 -3.98
CA ARG A 16 10.16 13.36 -3.83
C ARG A 16 9.87 13.11 -2.36
N LEU A 17 8.66 13.44 -1.92
CA LEU A 17 8.16 13.03 -0.60
C LEU A 17 7.86 11.53 -0.64
N ARG A 18 8.81 10.70 -0.20
CA ARG A 18 8.57 9.27 0.02
C ARG A 18 8.04 9.09 1.44
N GLY A 19 6.76 8.75 1.56
CA GLY A 19 6.09 8.45 2.84
C GLY A 19 6.47 7.09 3.44
N GLY A 20 7.72 6.66 3.28
CA GLY A 20 8.25 5.45 3.88
C GLY A 20 8.71 5.76 5.29
N HIS A 21 8.29 4.97 6.28
CA HIS A 21 8.77 5.04 7.65
C HIS A 21 10.29 5.00 7.66
N CYS A 22 10.91 6.17 7.94
CA CYS A 22 12.30 6.62 8.07
C CYS A 22 13.43 5.95 7.23
N GLN A 23 13.31 4.67 6.83
CA GLN A 23 14.24 3.83 6.08
C GLN A 23 15.67 3.80 6.65
N VAL A 24 15.79 4.16 7.92
CA VAL A 24 16.99 4.11 8.75
C VAL A 24 16.73 3.16 9.93
N PRO A 25 17.75 2.60 10.58
CA PRO A 25 17.58 1.71 11.73
C PRO A 25 17.16 2.49 13.00
N CYS A 26 16.03 3.20 12.95
CA CYS A 26 15.52 4.00 14.08
C CYS A 26 14.91 3.13 15.19
N GLY A 27 14.46 1.91 14.88
CA GLY A 27 13.85 0.99 15.85
C GLY A 27 12.50 1.45 16.41
N ILE A 28 11.95 2.55 15.90
CA ILE A 28 10.63 3.07 16.24
C ILE A 28 9.63 2.39 15.31
N PHE A 29 8.52 1.88 15.83
CA PHE A 29 7.48 1.26 15.02
C PHE A 29 6.11 1.60 15.63
N ASP A 30 5.17 1.99 14.79
CA ASP A 30 3.77 2.23 15.18
C ASP A 30 2.90 1.25 14.37
N ASP A 31 2.94 0.00 14.81
CA ASP A 31 2.22 -1.11 14.18
C ASP A 31 0.69 -0.90 14.22
N PRO A 32 0.07 -0.38 15.32
CA PRO A 32 -1.34 -0.02 15.30
C PRO A 32 -1.70 1.00 14.22
N LYS A 33 -0.86 2.03 14.03
CA LYS A 33 -1.06 3.01 12.96
C LYS A 33 -0.93 2.37 11.57
N LEU A 34 0.07 1.52 11.35
CA LEU A 34 0.22 0.78 10.09
C LEU A 34 -1.08 0.02 9.78
N VAL A 35 -1.61 -0.74 10.74
CA VAL A 35 -2.83 -1.53 10.56
C VAL A 35 -4.02 -0.63 10.24
N ALA A 36 -4.16 0.50 10.94
CA ALA A 36 -5.19 1.48 10.65
C ALA A 36 -5.06 2.05 9.22
N ASP A 37 -3.85 2.44 8.82
CA ASP A 37 -3.58 2.99 7.49
C ASP A 37 -3.88 1.98 6.36
N LEU A 38 -3.58 0.69 6.56
CA LEU A 38 -3.89 -0.38 5.62
C LEU A 38 -5.42 -0.61 5.49
N LYS A 39 -6.11 -0.70 6.64
CA LYS A 39 -7.57 -0.88 6.67
C LYS A 39 -8.31 0.31 6.06
N GLU A 40 -7.89 1.53 6.36
CA GLU A 40 -8.45 2.76 5.79
C GLU A 40 -8.25 2.79 4.26
N ALA A 41 -7.04 2.48 3.78
CA ALA A 41 -6.78 2.42 2.35
C ALA A 41 -7.65 1.36 1.65
N CYS A 42 -7.86 0.19 2.27
CA CYS A 42 -8.74 -0.85 1.75
C CYS A 42 -10.22 -0.42 1.71
N ALA A 43 -10.69 0.27 2.76
CA ALA A 43 -12.03 0.84 2.80
C ALA A 43 -12.24 1.87 1.69
N THR A 44 -11.25 2.72 1.43
CA THR A 44 -11.30 3.70 0.33
C THR A 44 -11.32 3.01 -1.03
N ILE A 45 -10.52 1.96 -1.24
CA ILE A 45 -10.57 1.14 -2.48
C ILE A 45 -11.97 0.54 -2.68
N THR A 46 -12.56 -0.02 -1.62
CA THR A 46 -13.89 -0.62 -1.65
C THR A 46 -14.95 0.40 -2.05
N LYS A 47 -14.90 1.59 -1.43
CA LYS A 47 -15.79 2.71 -1.76
C LYS A 47 -15.59 3.20 -3.19
N ALA A 48 -14.35 3.35 -3.64
CA ALA A 48 -14.04 3.80 -4.99
C ALA A 48 -14.59 2.83 -6.04
N ILE A 49 -14.45 1.52 -5.82
CA ILE A 49 -15.02 0.49 -6.69
C ILE A 49 -16.56 0.61 -6.76
N ALA A 50 -17.22 0.73 -5.60
CA ALA A 50 -18.68 0.89 -5.55
C ALA A 50 -19.14 2.15 -6.31
N GLN A 51 -18.46 3.28 -6.12
CA GLN A 51 -18.79 4.55 -6.77
C GLN A 51 -18.57 4.51 -8.29
N VAL A 52 -17.50 3.85 -8.75
CA VAL A 52 -17.29 3.64 -10.20
C VAL A 52 -18.46 2.84 -10.76
N ASN A 53 -18.81 1.70 -10.16
CA ASN A 53 -19.91 0.86 -10.65
C ASN A 53 -21.26 1.60 -10.66
N GLU A 54 -21.55 2.40 -9.63
CA GLU A 54 -22.76 3.22 -9.56
C GLU A 54 -22.83 4.27 -10.69
N LEU A 55 -21.73 4.98 -10.95
CA LEU A 55 -21.66 5.98 -12.02
C LEU A 55 -21.90 5.36 -13.39
N TRP A 56 -21.29 4.21 -13.66
CA TRP A 56 -21.43 3.47 -14.93
C TRP A 56 -22.78 2.75 -15.09
N ALA A 57 -23.51 2.49 -14.00
CA ALA A 57 -24.87 1.95 -14.06
C ALA A 57 -25.92 2.98 -14.53
N SER A 58 -25.55 4.26 -14.56
CA SER A 58 -26.42 5.37 -14.96
C SER A 58 -25.98 5.98 -16.30
N GLU A 59 -26.85 6.79 -16.93
CA GLU A 59 -26.48 7.48 -18.16
C GLU A 59 -25.22 8.35 -17.97
N MET A 60 -24.26 8.13 -18.85
CA MET A 60 -22.95 8.77 -18.76
C MET A 60 -22.97 10.17 -19.35
N ASN A 61 -22.32 11.10 -18.66
CA ASN A 61 -22.07 12.45 -19.13
C ASN A 61 -20.65 12.89 -18.74
N ALA A 62 -20.21 14.04 -19.26
CA ALA A 62 -18.86 14.55 -19.02
C ALA A 62 -18.52 14.69 -17.51
N GLN A 63 -19.50 15.09 -16.69
CA GLN A 63 -19.29 15.28 -15.26
C GLN A 63 -19.09 13.94 -14.53
N LYS A 64 -19.93 12.94 -14.83
CA LYS A 64 -19.80 11.60 -14.25
C LYS A 64 -18.55 10.89 -14.75
N PHE A 65 -18.16 11.10 -16.02
CA PHE A 65 -16.89 10.58 -16.54
C PHE A 65 -15.70 11.13 -15.76
N ASN A 66 -15.67 12.44 -15.50
CA ASN A 66 -14.65 13.06 -14.66
C ASN A 66 -14.64 12.49 -13.23
N GLN A 67 -15.81 12.20 -12.65
CA GLN A 67 -15.90 11.58 -11.32
C GLN A 67 -15.39 10.14 -11.31
N ALA A 68 -15.76 9.33 -12.32
CA ALA A 68 -15.28 7.96 -12.47
C ALA A 68 -13.75 7.92 -12.59
N THR A 69 -13.17 8.81 -13.40
CA THR A 69 -11.70 8.94 -13.52
C THR A 69 -11.03 9.27 -12.19
N ARG A 70 -11.59 10.19 -11.39
CA ARG A 70 -11.06 10.50 -10.05
C ARG A 70 -11.12 9.28 -9.13
N TRP A 71 -12.24 8.55 -9.11
CA TRP A 71 -12.35 7.34 -8.30
C TRP A 71 -11.37 6.24 -8.72
N ILE A 72 -11.13 6.07 -10.02
CA ILE A 72 -10.11 5.15 -10.53
C ILE A 72 -8.72 5.56 -10.06
N ASN A 73 -8.35 6.84 -10.19
CA ASN A 73 -7.06 7.33 -9.73
C ASN A 73 -6.87 7.15 -8.22
N THR A 74 -7.89 7.52 -7.41
CA THR A 74 -7.89 7.31 -5.96
C THR A 74 -7.71 5.83 -5.60
N LYS A 75 -8.43 4.92 -6.27
CA LYS A 75 -8.29 3.48 -6.08
C LYS A 75 -6.85 3.02 -6.35
N GLU A 76 -6.23 3.50 -7.42
CA GLU A 76 -4.86 3.15 -7.77
C GLU A 76 -3.81 3.70 -6.80
N GLU A 77 -3.99 4.94 -6.34
CA GLU A 77 -3.13 5.57 -5.34
C GLU A 77 -3.17 4.78 -4.02
N HIS A 78 -4.36 4.44 -3.52
CA HIS A 78 -4.49 3.67 -2.28
C HIS A 78 -3.98 2.24 -2.40
N ALA A 79 -4.17 1.57 -3.55
CA ALA A 79 -3.58 0.27 -3.78
C ALA A 79 -2.04 0.35 -3.81
N SER A 80 -1.47 1.41 -4.39
CA SER A 80 -0.02 1.67 -4.36
C SER A 80 0.47 1.91 -2.93
N LYS A 81 -0.26 2.70 -2.13
CA LYS A 81 0.05 2.94 -0.72
C LYS A 81 0.11 1.63 0.07
N ILE A 82 -0.85 0.73 -0.12
CA ILE A 82 -0.83 -0.60 0.53
C ILE A 82 0.41 -1.38 0.13
N ILE A 83 0.74 -1.45 -1.16
CA ILE A 83 1.93 -2.17 -1.65
C ILE A 83 3.20 -1.58 -1.05
N SER A 84 3.34 -0.25 -1.01
CA SER A 84 4.49 0.42 -0.40
C SER A 84 4.60 0.16 1.10
N LEU A 85 3.51 0.27 1.86
CA LEU A 85 3.53 -0.03 3.30
C LEU A 85 3.92 -1.49 3.57
N VAL A 86 3.33 -2.42 2.85
CA VAL A 86 3.61 -3.86 3.02
C VAL A 86 5.04 -4.22 2.59
N SER A 87 5.54 -3.66 1.49
CA SER A 87 6.91 -3.94 1.06
C SER A 87 7.95 -3.24 1.95
N GLU A 88 7.79 -1.95 2.23
CA GLU A 88 8.82 -1.14 2.87
C GLU A 88 8.77 -1.17 4.41
N TYR A 89 7.58 -1.09 5.00
CA TYR A 89 7.42 -1.12 6.46
C TYR A 89 7.42 -2.58 6.94
N CYS A 90 6.55 -3.41 6.38
CA CYS A 90 6.41 -4.78 6.86
C CYS A 90 7.59 -5.67 6.45
N LEU A 91 7.76 -5.93 5.15
CA LEU A 91 8.76 -6.89 4.67
C LEU A 91 10.20 -6.42 4.91
N CYS A 92 10.55 -5.19 4.54
CA CYS A 92 11.94 -4.73 4.67
C CYS A 92 12.37 -4.46 6.12
N GLN A 93 11.46 -3.97 6.98
CA GLN A 93 11.83 -3.50 8.32
C GLN A 93 11.39 -4.45 9.45
N ARG A 94 10.18 -5.02 9.39
CA ARG A 94 9.62 -5.85 10.49
C ARG A 94 9.89 -7.34 10.32
N VAL A 95 9.88 -7.85 9.10
CA VAL A 95 10.14 -9.26 8.80
C VAL A 95 11.65 -9.50 8.69
N LYS A 96 12.21 -10.32 9.59
CA LYS A 96 13.64 -10.68 9.60
C LYS A 96 13.82 -12.20 9.50
N PRO A 97 14.80 -12.71 8.74
CA PRO A 97 15.09 -14.14 8.67
C PRO A 97 15.37 -14.74 10.05
N ILE A 98 15.16 -16.04 10.24
CA ILE A 98 15.37 -16.72 11.53
C ILE A 98 16.80 -16.62 12.07
N SER A 99 17.77 -16.36 11.20
CA SER A 99 19.18 -16.16 11.56
C SER A 99 19.46 -14.78 12.16
N ASP A 100 18.53 -13.83 12.03
CA ASP A 100 18.65 -12.50 12.62
C ASP A 100 18.26 -12.56 14.11
N PRO A 101 19.10 -12.05 15.04
CA PRO A 101 18.79 -12.03 16.47
C PRO A 101 17.51 -11.26 16.83
N LYS A 102 17.04 -10.37 15.96
CA LYS A 102 15.80 -9.59 16.13
C LYS A 102 14.61 -10.22 15.41
N SER A 103 14.75 -11.44 14.89
CA SER A 103 13.66 -12.14 14.23
C SER A 103 12.51 -12.39 15.20
N PRO A 104 11.26 -12.09 14.79
CA PRO A 104 10.09 -12.47 15.56
C PRO A 104 9.72 -13.96 15.37
N PHE A 105 10.39 -14.67 14.47
CA PHE A 105 10.03 -16.05 14.09
C PHE A 105 10.86 -17.09 14.85
N LYS A 106 10.20 -18.19 15.24
CA LYS A 106 10.84 -19.29 15.97
C LYS A 106 11.12 -20.51 15.08
N ALA A 107 10.34 -20.66 14.01
CA ALA A 107 10.54 -21.68 13.00
C ALA A 107 10.60 -21.06 11.60
N GLU A 108 11.33 -21.73 10.69
CA GLU A 108 11.38 -21.34 9.27
C GLU A 108 9.98 -21.33 8.63
N GLY A 109 9.08 -22.22 9.08
CA GLY A 109 7.68 -22.24 8.65
C GLY A 109 6.97 -20.91 8.93
N ASP A 110 7.13 -20.35 10.13
CA ASP A 110 6.50 -19.08 10.52
C ASP A 110 6.99 -17.92 9.64
N TYR A 111 8.30 -17.91 9.34
CA TYR A 111 8.90 -16.92 8.45
C TYR A 111 8.32 -17.01 7.03
N ILE A 112 8.23 -18.23 6.48
CA ILE A 112 7.67 -18.48 5.15
C ILE A 112 6.19 -18.07 5.10
N ASP A 113 5.41 -18.42 6.12
CA ASP A 113 3.98 -18.09 6.15
C ASP A 113 3.74 -16.59 6.32
N ALA A 114 4.60 -15.90 7.07
CA ALA A 114 4.61 -14.44 7.09
C ALA A 114 4.90 -13.87 5.69
N LEU A 115 5.93 -14.34 4.99
CA LEU A 115 6.24 -13.88 3.62
C LEU A 115 5.05 -14.07 2.66
N LYS A 116 4.39 -15.24 2.72
CA LYS A 116 3.19 -15.53 1.91
C LYS A 116 2.04 -14.58 2.23
N ALA A 117 1.78 -14.31 3.52
CA ALA A 117 0.71 -13.40 3.94
C ALA A 117 0.92 -11.98 3.40
N HIS A 118 2.12 -11.43 3.52
CA HIS A 118 2.46 -10.11 2.96
C HIS A 118 2.35 -10.09 1.43
N HIS A 119 2.86 -11.13 0.75
CA HIS A 119 2.73 -11.25 -0.70
C HIS A 119 1.25 -11.32 -1.14
N ALA A 120 0.41 -12.05 -0.42
CA ALA A 120 -1.02 -12.14 -0.70
C ALA A 120 -1.71 -10.75 -0.66
N VAL A 121 -1.37 -9.91 0.32
CA VAL A 121 -1.87 -8.53 0.37
C VAL A 121 -1.45 -7.73 -0.86
N MET A 122 -0.16 -7.77 -1.23
CA MET A 122 0.34 -7.03 -2.40
C MET A 122 -0.30 -7.53 -3.70
N ALA A 123 -0.43 -8.85 -3.87
CA ALA A 123 -1.06 -9.44 -5.04
C ALA A 123 -2.54 -9.05 -5.15
N ALA A 124 -3.28 -9.09 -4.03
CA ALA A 124 -4.67 -8.65 -3.98
C ALA A 124 -4.81 -7.15 -4.28
N ALA A 125 -3.91 -6.31 -3.77
CA ALA A 125 -3.90 -4.87 -4.03
C ALA A 125 -3.65 -4.55 -5.52
N VAL A 126 -2.78 -5.30 -6.20
CA VAL A 126 -2.61 -5.16 -7.66
C VAL A 126 -3.89 -5.54 -8.40
N LYS A 127 -4.63 -6.56 -7.94
CA LYS A 127 -5.91 -6.93 -8.57
C LYS A 127 -6.98 -5.85 -8.43
N THR A 128 -7.05 -5.15 -7.29
CA THR A 128 -8.00 -4.03 -7.15
C THR A 128 -7.66 -2.86 -8.07
N LYS A 129 -6.38 -2.63 -8.43
CA LYS A 129 -6.02 -1.63 -9.47
C LYS A 129 -6.65 -1.98 -10.81
N GLN A 130 -6.51 -3.24 -11.21
CA GLN A 130 -6.83 -3.73 -12.55
C GLN A 130 -8.32 -3.96 -12.80
N SER A 131 -9.17 -3.89 -11.77
CA SER A 131 -10.58 -4.30 -11.86
C SER A 131 -11.51 -3.42 -11.01
N THR A 132 -12.79 -3.43 -11.35
CA THR A 132 -13.89 -2.82 -10.58
C THR A 132 -14.86 -3.88 -10.03
N ASP A 133 -14.46 -5.15 -10.03
CA ASP A 133 -15.22 -6.21 -9.35
C ASP A 133 -15.06 -6.06 -7.82
N PRO A 134 -16.17 -5.87 -7.07
CA PRO A 134 -16.15 -5.79 -5.61
C PRO A 134 -15.50 -7.00 -4.93
N ALA A 135 -15.52 -8.19 -5.55
CA ALA A 135 -14.91 -9.40 -4.99
C ALA A 135 -13.40 -9.22 -4.73
N HIS A 136 -12.69 -8.45 -5.57
CA HIS A 136 -11.26 -8.20 -5.35
C HIS A 136 -11.00 -7.29 -4.14
N ALA A 137 -11.90 -6.36 -3.84
CA ALA A 137 -11.80 -5.56 -2.62
C ALA A 137 -12.03 -6.42 -1.36
N GLY A 138 -12.97 -7.38 -1.43
CA GLY A 138 -13.17 -8.38 -0.38
C GLY A 138 -11.95 -9.25 -0.15
N ASN A 139 -11.33 -9.76 -1.22
CA ASN A 139 -10.09 -10.55 -1.13
C ASN A 139 -8.94 -9.75 -0.51
N LEU A 140 -8.81 -8.47 -0.88
CA LEU A 140 -7.81 -7.58 -0.28
C LEU A 140 -8.07 -7.36 1.21
N ALA A 141 -9.33 -7.13 1.60
CA ALA A 141 -9.70 -6.96 3.01
C ALA A 141 -9.36 -8.20 3.84
N HIS A 142 -9.66 -9.39 3.35
CA HIS A 142 -9.33 -10.66 4.00
C HIS A 142 -7.81 -10.83 4.16
N ALA A 143 -7.04 -10.60 3.09
CA ALA A 143 -5.59 -10.70 3.13
C ALA A 143 -4.97 -9.71 4.12
N ILE A 144 -5.49 -8.48 4.19
CA ILE A 144 -5.05 -7.47 5.16
C ILE A 144 -5.38 -7.92 6.58
N GLU A 145 -6.57 -8.45 6.84
CA GLU A 145 -6.97 -8.93 8.16
C GLU A 145 -6.02 -10.02 8.66
N ASP A 146 -5.72 -11.02 7.82
CA ASP A 146 -4.78 -12.08 8.18
C ASP A 146 -3.36 -11.56 8.40
N CYS A 147 -2.87 -10.70 7.50
CA CYS A 147 -1.54 -10.14 7.61
C CYS A 147 -1.39 -9.24 8.86
N CYS A 148 -2.41 -8.46 9.20
CA CYS A 148 -2.39 -7.52 10.32
C CYS A 148 -2.37 -8.19 11.70
N LYS A 149 -2.75 -9.47 11.81
CA LYS A 149 -2.64 -10.23 13.08
C LYS A 149 -1.20 -10.28 13.60
N MET A 150 -0.19 -10.21 12.73
CA MET A 150 1.23 -10.18 13.12
C MET A 150 1.67 -8.83 13.73
N TYR A 151 0.86 -7.78 13.58
CA TYR A 151 1.18 -6.40 13.94
C TYR A 151 0.33 -5.87 15.10
N LEU A 152 -0.56 -6.71 15.64
CA LEU A 152 -1.38 -6.38 16.79
C LEU A 152 -0.98 -7.27 17.97
N PRO A 153 -1.13 -6.78 19.21
CA PRO A 153 -1.00 -7.63 20.38
C PRO A 153 -1.96 -8.83 20.27
N ALA A 154 -1.48 -10.00 20.71
CA ALA A 154 -2.29 -11.21 20.82
C ALA A 154 -3.37 -11.09 21.90
#